data_AF-A0A2T7TLA7-F1
#
_entry.id   AF-A0A2T7TLA7-F1
#
_cell.length_a   1.000
_cell.length_b   1.000
_cell.length_c   1.000
_cell.angle_alpha   90.00
_cell.angle_beta   90.00
_cell.angle_gamma   90.00
#
_symmetry.space_group_name_H-M   'P 1'
#
loop_
_entity.id
_entity.type
_entity.pdbx_description
1 polymer ?
#
loop_
_entity_poly.entity_id
_entity_poly.type
_entity_poly.pdbx_seq_one_letter_code
_entity_poly.pdbx_strand_id
1 'polypeptide(L)'
;MSESSRNSPRKWLKNPAKVFLGPAERGDPTLPVVHRHDEFEQASEADLAGFEVEEDSEGHHYAVRKEHPPAPPPEPPMKYADWSGKKPLHTEG
;
A
#
# COMPACT_ATOMS: atom_id res chain seq x y z
N MET A 1 -9.96 -8.21 -66.10
CA MET A 1 -10.80 -8.48 -64.91
C MET A 1 -10.17 -9.62 -64.12
N SER A 2 -9.76 -9.36 -62.88
CA SER A 2 -9.85 -10.24 -61.70
C SER A 2 -8.74 -9.88 -60.71
N GLU A 3 -9.09 -9.08 -59.71
CA GLU A 3 -8.34 -8.90 -58.47
C GLU A 3 -8.17 -10.23 -57.73
N SER A 4 -7.02 -10.45 -57.08
CA SER A 4 -6.96 -11.35 -55.93
C SER A 4 -5.82 -10.99 -54.98
N SER A 5 -6.25 -10.26 -53.94
CA SER A 5 -5.78 -10.33 -52.55
C SER A 5 -4.32 -10.02 -52.23
N ARG A 6 -4.09 -8.77 -51.85
CA ARG A 6 -2.95 -8.30 -51.04
C ARG A 6 -2.92 -9.10 -49.72
N ASN A 7 -2.15 -10.18 -49.68
CA ASN A 7 -1.92 -10.90 -48.43
C ASN A 7 -0.94 -10.07 -47.58
N SER A 8 -1.47 -9.28 -46.65
CA SER A 8 -0.67 -8.37 -45.81
C SER A 8 0.21 -9.18 -44.84
N PRO A 9 1.55 -9.07 -44.89
CA PRO A 9 2.47 -9.95 -44.17
C PRO A 9 2.63 -9.61 -42.66
N ARG A 10 1.74 -8.80 -42.09
CA ARG A 10 1.91 -8.22 -40.74
C ARG A 10 0.77 -8.59 -39.78
N LYS A 11 0.33 -9.85 -39.76
CA LYS A 11 -0.61 -10.32 -38.72
C LYS A 11 0.02 -10.41 -37.33
N TRP A 12 1.35 -10.59 -37.24
CA TRP A 12 2.07 -10.77 -35.98
C TRP A 12 2.36 -9.46 -35.22
N LEU A 13 2.30 -8.29 -35.87
CA LEU A 13 2.45 -6.98 -35.21
C LEU A 13 1.27 -6.58 -34.32
N LYS A 14 0.14 -7.30 -34.38
CA LYS A 14 -1.10 -6.89 -33.71
C LYS A 14 -1.09 -7.14 -32.20
N ASN A 15 -0.22 -8.03 -31.70
CA ASN A 15 -0.05 -8.22 -30.26
C ASN A 15 1.29 -8.93 -29.94
N PRO A 16 2.43 -8.21 -30.03
CA PRO A 16 3.75 -8.82 -29.84
C PRO A 16 3.92 -9.40 -28.43
N ALA A 17 3.27 -8.82 -27.43
CA ALA A 17 3.28 -9.32 -26.05
C ALA A 17 2.81 -10.78 -25.97
N LYS A 18 1.79 -11.17 -26.75
CA LYS A 18 1.23 -12.53 -26.74
C LYS A 18 2.17 -13.58 -27.35
N VAL A 19 3.10 -13.15 -28.21
CA VAL A 19 4.10 -14.03 -28.85
C VAL A 19 5.29 -14.25 -27.92
N PHE A 20 5.75 -13.20 -27.23
CA PHE A 20 6.95 -13.28 -26.38
C PHE A 20 6.67 -13.67 -24.93
N LEU A 21 5.53 -13.23 -24.37
CA LEU A 21 5.15 -13.50 -22.97
C LEU A 21 4.07 -14.58 -22.83
N GLY A 22 3.51 -15.06 -23.94
CA GLY A 22 2.41 -16.02 -23.94
C GLY A 22 1.03 -15.37 -23.65
N PRO A 23 -0.04 -16.17 -23.57
CA PRO A 23 -1.33 -15.69 -23.11
C PRO A 23 -1.23 -15.20 -21.67
N ALA A 24 -1.91 -14.10 -21.34
CA ALA A 24 -1.99 -13.62 -19.96
C ALA A 24 -2.53 -14.76 -19.08
N GLU A 25 -1.75 -15.15 -18.08
CA GLU A 25 -2.18 -16.08 -17.04
C GLU A 25 -3.33 -15.40 -16.28
N ARG A 26 -4.55 -15.74 -16.68
CA ARG A 26 -5.72 -15.50 -15.84
C ARG A 26 -5.71 -16.70 -14.92
N GLY A 27 -5.29 -16.49 -13.66
CA GLY A 27 -5.23 -17.54 -12.66
C GLY A 27 -6.48 -18.44 -12.71
N ASP A 28 -6.28 -19.73 -12.47
CA ASP A 28 -7.35 -20.72 -12.59
C ASP A 28 -8.57 -20.31 -11.74
N PRO A 29 -9.75 -20.05 -12.36
CA PRO A 29 -10.93 -19.57 -11.65
C PRO A 29 -11.54 -20.62 -10.71
N THR A 30 -11.05 -21.86 -10.76
CA THR A 30 -11.45 -22.94 -9.86
C THR A 30 -10.58 -23.03 -8.61
N LEU A 31 -9.44 -22.32 -8.57
CA LEU A 31 -8.61 -22.24 -7.38
C LEU A 31 -9.26 -21.34 -6.32
N PRO A 32 -9.19 -21.71 -5.03
CA PRO A 32 -9.72 -20.89 -3.96
C PRO A 32 -8.94 -19.57 -3.86
N VAL A 33 -9.66 -18.48 -3.62
CA VAL A 33 -9.06 -17.18 -3.31
C VAL A 33 -8.42 -17.27 -1.92
N VAL A 34 -7.09 -17.11 -1.87
CA VAL A 34 -6.33 -17.10 -0.61
C VAL A 34 -6.19 -15.66 -0.14
N HIS A 35 -6.92 -15.29 0.91
CA HIS A 35 -6.80 -13.99 1.57
C HIS A 35 -5.59 -14.00 2.51
N ARG A 36 -4.45 -13.55 2.00
CA ARG A 36 -3.18 -13.53 2.77
C ARG A 36 -3.14 -12.50 3.90
N HIS A 37 -4.15 -11.63 3.97
CA HIS A 37 -4.22 -10.52 4.92
C HIS A 37 -5.14 -10.78 6.10
N ASP A 38 -5.82 -11.94 6.16
CA ASP A 38 -6.78 -12.27 7.23
C ASP A 38 -6.22 -12.05 8.64
N GLU A 39 -4.97 -12.45 8.88
CA GLU A 39 -4.31 -12.29 10.18
C GLU A 39 -4.10 -10.81 10.55
N PHE A 40 -3.71 -9.98 9.57
CA PHE A 40 -3.46 -8.56 9.78
C PHE A 40 -4.77 -7.78 9.88
N GLU A 41 -5.78 -8.13 9.07
CA GLU A 41 -7.10 -7.52 9.12
C GLU A 41 -7.76 -7.76 10.48
N GLN A 42 -7.72 -9.00 10.98
CA GLN A 42 -8.23 -9.32 12.32
C GLN A 42 -7.45 -8.60 13.43
N ALA A 43 -6.12 -8.53 13.32
CA ALA A 43 -5.31 -7.81 14.30
C ALA A 43 -5.63 -6.30 14.33
N SER A 44 -5.80 -5.70 13.16
CA SER A 44 -6.20 -4.29 13.05
C SER A 44 -7.61 -4.05 13.60
N GLU A 45 -8.57 -4.93 13.32
CA GLU A 45 -9.92 -4.81 13.84
C GLU A 45 -9.97 -4.92 15.37
N ALA A 46 -9.17 -5.83 15.95
CA ALA A 46 -9.04 -5.95 17.39
C ALA A 46 -8.43 -4.70 18.05
N ASP A 47 -7.40 -4.08 17.45
CA ASP A 47 -6.82 -2.82 17.96
C ASP A 47 -7.81 -1.64 17.84
N LEU A 48 -8.53 -1.55 16.71
CA LEU A 48 -9.51 -0.51 16.46
C LEU A 48 -10.75 -0.61 17.36
N ALA A 49 -11.14 -1.80 17.81
CA ALA A 49 -12.29 -1.99 18.71
C ALA A 49 -12.18 -1.21 20.03
N GLY A 50 -10.96 -0.86 20.43
CA GLY A 50 -10.65 -0.04 21.61
C GLY A 50 -10.90 1.46 21.44
N PHE A 51 -11.28 1.91 20.23
CA PHE A 51 -11.53 3.32 19.94
C PHE A 51 -13.02 3.65 19.81
N GLU A 52 -13.35 4.91 20.05
CA GLU A 52 -14.62 5.54 19.74
C GLU A 52 -14.38 6.76 18.84
N VAL A 53 -15.39 7.14 18.05
CA VAL A 53 -15.31 8.34 17.21
C VAL A 53 -16.06 9.45 17.91
N GLU A 54 -15.39 10.57 18.13
CA GLU A 54 -15.97 11.79 18.64
C GLU A 54 -15.99 12.86 17.54
N GLU A 55 -16.88 13.84 17.69
CA GLU A 55 -17.03 14.98 16.80
C GLU A 55 -16.97 16.27 17.63
N ASP A 56 -16.15 17.24 17.20
CA ASP A 56 -16.09 18.55 17.85
C ASP A 56 -17.19 19.51 17.34
N SER A 57 -17.26 20.71 17.91
CA SER A 57 -18.25 21.73 17.51
C SER A 57 -18.04 22.31 16.11
N GLU A 58 -16.88 22.06 15.48
CA GLU A 58 -16.55 22.48 14.12
C GLU A 58 -16.84 21.37 13.08
N GLY A 59 -17.22 20.17 13.55
CA GLY A 59 -17.54 19.01 12.73
C GLY A 59 -16.33 18.11 12.41
N HIS A 60 -15.23 18.23 13.15
CA HIS A 60 -14.07 17.36 12.98
C HIS A 60 -14.26 16.04 13.73
N HIS A 61 -14.01 14.92 13.03
CA HIS A 61 -14.06 13.60 13.63
C HIS A 61 -12.67 13.11 14.04
N TYR A 62 -12.57 12.56 15.25
CA TYR A 62 -11.34 12.00 15.78
C TYR A 62 -11.60 10.69 16.52
N ALA A 63 -10.60 9.79 16.47
CA ALA A 63 -10.64 8.54 17.20
C ALA A 63 -10.06 8.74 18.61
N VAL A 64 -10.82 8.38 19.63
CA VAL A 64 -10.43 8.44 21.05
C VAL A 64 -10.33 7.01 21.58
N ARG A 65 -9.29 6.69 22.37
CA ARG A 65 -9.21 5.39 23.04
C ARG A 65 -10.17 5.38 24.24
N LYS A 66 -11.04 4.37 24.31
CA LYS A 66 -11.99 4.17 25.43
C LYS A 66 -11.30 4.06 26.78
N GLU A 67 -10.12 3.43 26.78
CA GLU A 67 -9.29 3.29 27.96
C GLU A 67 -7.91 3.89 27.69
N HIS A 68 -7.44 4.72 28.62
CA HIS A 68 -6.08 5.21 28.59
C HIS A 68 -5.15 4.04 28.95
N PRO A 69 -4.25 3.59 28.07
CA PRO A 69 -3.29 2.55 28.41
C PRO A 69 -2.46 3.00 29.62
N PRO A 70 -1.95 2.07 30.45
CA PRO A 70 -1.01 2.45 31.50
C PRO A 70 0.12 3.27 30.89
N ALA A 71 0.56 4.32 31.60
CA ALA A 71 1.65 5.15 31.13
C ALA A 71 2.81 4.23 30.70
N PRO A 72 3.37 4.42 29.48
CA PRO A 72 4.51 3.63 29.08
C PRO A 72 5.61 3.82 30.12
N PRO A 73 6.43 2.78 30.40
CA PRO A 73 7.63 2.98 31.20
C PRO A 73 8.40 4.16 30.62
N PRO A 74 9.03 5.01 31.44
CA PRO A 74 9.77 6.16 30.95
C PRO A 74 10.72 5.67 29.85
N GLU A 75 10.60 6.27 28.66
CA GLU A 75 11.48 5.91 27.56
C GLU A 75 12.93 6.03 28.08
N PRO A 76 13.80 5.03 27.83
CA PRO A 76 15.21 5.23 28.08
C PRO A 76 15.59 6.52 27.32
N PRO A 77 16.42 7.40 27.91
CA PRO A 77 16.81 8.63 27.24
C PRO A 77 17.30 8.25 25.84
N MET A 78 16.60 8.72 24.81
CA MET A 78 16.99 8.48 23.42
C MET A 78 18.43 8.95 23.27
N LYS A 79 19.38 8.00 23.28
CA LYS A 79 20.75 8.28 22.89
C LYS A 79 20.74 8.30 21.38
N TYR A 80 20.37 9.45 20.82
CA TYR A 80 20.72 9.71 19.43
C TYR A 80 22.23 9.52 19.32
N ALA A 81 22.67 8.64 18.43
CA ALA A 81 24.06 8.71 18.01
C ALA A 81 24.27 10.13 17.48
N ASP A 82 25.26 10.85 18.03
CA ASP A 82 25.60 12.23 17.67
C ASP A 82 26.03 12.28 16.19
N TRP A 83 25.08 12.22 15.26
CA TRP A 83 25.35 12.27 13.83
C TRP A 83 25.62 13.71 13.35
N SER A 84 25.61 14.68 14.27
CA SER A 84 25.80 16.12 14.00
C SER A 84 27.25 16.51 13.71
N GLY A 85 27.97 15.71 12.90
CA GLY A 85 29.17 16.17 12.19
C GLY A 85 28.87 17.21 11.10
N LYS A 86 27.59 17.50 10.84
CA LYS A 86 27.17 18.58 9.95
C LYS A 86 27.01 19.87 10.76
N LYS A 87 27.81 20.89 10.44
CA LYS A 87 27.59 22.25 10.93
C LYS A 87 26.19 22.72 10.50
N PRO A 88 25.42 23.41 11.36
CA PRO A 88 24.13 23.97 10.97
C PRO A 88 24.31 24.96 9.81
N LEU A 89 23.42 24.90 8.82
CA LEU A 89 23.51 25.68 7.58
C LEU A 89 23.07 27.15 7.71
N HIS A 90 22.64 27.58 8.89
CA HIS A 90 22.20 28.96 9.13
C HIS A 90 22.84 29.50 10.41
N THR A 91 23.94 30.23 10.24
CA THR A 91 24.32 31.29 11.16
C THR A 91 23.72 32.58 10.60
N GLU A 92 22.63 33.07 11.20
CA GLU A 92 22.24 34.46 11.00
C GLU A 92 23.21 35.34 11.78
N GLY A 93 23.71 36.39 11.13
CA GLY A 93 24.58 37.42 11.68
C GLY A 93 23.86 38.72 11.94
#